data_AF-F4A3D9-F1
#
_entry.id   AF-F4A3D9-F1
#
_cell.length_a   1.000
_cell.length_b   1.000
_cell.length_c   1.000
_cell.angle_alpha   90.00
_cell.angle_beta   90.00
_cell.angle_gamma   90.00
#
_symmetry.space_group_name_H-M   'P 1'
#
loop_
_entity.id
_entity.type
_entity.pdbx_description
1 polymer ?
#
loop_
_entity_poly.entity_id
_entity_poly.type
_entity_poly.pdbx_seq_one_letter_code
_entity_poly.pdbx_strand_id
1 'polypeptide(L)'
;MIKDYRVYKADFHVHTAFSDNRDAMTVKDYIELSQKNNIQILGLADHHHNLTQKKWRSELEDIKENNEGVPLILPGYEITFIDGHMVITDKRTFDAEYIKDAKNNILKENDLRIVAHPDNNNCKWLMGMVYKINSVEVANGGQGMCAVGENSHCNGLKTWKNYLLMRQHVSPMANSDCHQAVHFGKVWTGVFLNEEYELTEQAVRQALLRGHTFASIGELMVNISCGDDIIMGDCIGLGERYYDIHWECPGAHRVTLFCGDISIGIYYGDHGRYTPTLNGPYWILAQQDEQWAVSAPIWVSAVPTTSRIDLKDQIYKNDVINVLDYSISKKLEWIKRLKDDNALVEPYIDKYVGWFESFLIRNLNNDEFTNKALDIAVAENIRRLRLIQQNVSELLNGVLHKIYGDDGRNVLIANLDDKPYRGLIKTDIKINPDWEGFGLYDERGDELPSASSIWEYRDFIDERRPAHRMEEVIIWLERGEMHEYKVCCVDLQCDADKVKVSFDLYPYEFIKRDVAWPKEACLLRDLLKSDKIKSYFLHVRKMKDATAFFAVDMDPCSTAKVFIREKPKHDEDPICVAQI
;
A
#
# COMPACT_ATOMS: atom_id res chain seq x y z
N MET A 1 -20.25 -25.48 -11.27
CA MET A 1 -20.12 -24.90 -9.92
C MET A 1 -19.62 -25.97 -8.97
N ILE A 2 -18.68 -25.64 -8.09
CA ILE A 2 -18.23 -26.55 -7.02
C ILE A 2 -19.46 -26.87 -6.17
N LYS A 3 -19.76 -28.16 -5.98
CA LYS A 3 -21.07 -28.59 -5.47
C LYS A 3 -21.38 -28.11 -4.05
N ASP A 4 -20.37 -27.67 -3.30
CA ASP A 4 -20.48 -27.41 -1.87
C ASP A 4 -20.11 -25.97 -1.48
N TYR A 5 -20.03 -25.03 -2.42
CA TYR A 5 -19.71 -23.62 -2.11
C TYR A 5 -20.72 -22.62 -2.67
N ARG A 6 -21.11 -21.66 -1.84
CA ARG A 6 -21.89 -20.48 -2.21
C ARG A 6 -21.00 -19.25 -2.31
N VAL A 7 -21.26 -18.43 -3.32
CA VAL A 7 -20.61 -17.12 -3.49
C VAL A 7 -21.47 -16.02 -2.89
N TYR A 8 -20.85 -15.18 -2.06
CA TYR A 8 -21.42 -13.95 -1.52
C TYR A 8 -20.68 -12.75 -2.13
N LYS A 9 -21.43 -11.74 -2.60
CA LYS A 9 -20.87 -10.47 -3.04
C LYS A 9 -20.54 -9.61 -1.82
N ALA A 10 -19.34 -9.06 -1.82
CA ALA A 10 -18.81 -8.25 -0.74
C ALA A 10 -18.22 -6.94 -1.26
N ASP A 11 -18.25 -5.91 -0.43
CA ASP A 11 -17.48 -4.69 -0.61
C ASP A 11 -16.85 -4.34 0.74
N PHE A 12 -15.52 -4.45 0.85
CA PHE A 12 -14.80 -4.28 2.12
C PHE A 12 -14.25 -2.87 2.33
N HIS A 13 -14.55 -1.93 1.44
CA HIS A 13 -13.99 -0.59 1.49
C HIS A 13 -15.05 0.45 1.14
N VAL A 14 -15.80 0.87 2.15
CA VAL A 14 -16.76 1.97 2.04
C VAL A 14 -16.57 3.00 3.15
N HIS A 15 -16.81 4.27 2.83
CA HIS A 15 -16.68 5.39 3.77
C HIS A 15 -18.06 5.89 4.17
N THR A 16 -18.29 6.09 5.46
CA THR A 16 -19.52 6.62 6.04
C THR A 16 -19.44 8.13 6.25
N ALA A 17 -20.50 8.71 6.82
CA ALA A 17 -20.57 10.09 7.28
C ALA A 17 -19.51 10.45 8.34
N PHE A 18 -18.82 9.47 8.94
CA PHE A 18 -17.74 9.75 9.89
C PHE A 18 -16.40 10.06 9.21
N SER A 19 -16.25 9.77 7.91
CA SER A 19 -15.12 10.13 7.06
C SER A 19 -15.51 11.21 6.03
N ASP A 20 -14.84 11.21 4.88
CA ASP A 20 -14.95 12.17 3.79
C ASP A 20 -15.99 11.80 2.72
N ASN A 21 -16.95 10.94 3.06
CA ASN A 21 -18.07 10.61 2.18
C ASN A 21 -18.84 11.88 1.79
N ARG A 22 -18.97 12.11 0.47
CA ARG A 22 -19.55 13.36 -0.07
C ARG A 22 -21.07 13.41 0.03
N ASP A 23 -21.71 12.25 0.09
CA ASP A 23 -23.15 12.11 0.25
C ASP A 23 -23.54 11.98 1.73
N ALA A 24 -22.56 12.00 2.66
CA ALA A 24 -22.72 11.81 4.09
C ALA A 24 -23.53 10.53 4.44
N MET A 25 -23.25 9.43 3.73
CA MET A 25 -23.99 8.18 3.89
C MET A 25 -23.78 7.55 5.27
N THR A 26 -24.88 7.17 5.91
CA THR A 26 -24.92 6.44 7.17
C THR A 26 -24.82 4.93 6.95
N VAL A 27 -24.65 4.17 8.03
CA VAL A 27 -24.73 2.70 8.01
C VAL A 27 -26.04 2.22 7.38
N LYS A 28 -27.16 2.90 7.67
CA LYS A 28 -28.47 2.57 7.11
C LYS A 28 -28.53 2.77 5.60
N ASP A 29 -27.96 3.85 5.08
CA ASP A 29 -27.93 4.12 3.63
C ASP A 29 -27.18 3.00 2.89
N TYR A 30 -26.09 2.49 3.49
CA TYR A 30 -25.36 1.35 2.94
C TYR A 30 -26.12 0.03 2.99
N ILE A 31 -26.95 -0.20 4.01
CA ILE A 31 -27.84 -1.37 4.06
C ILE A 31 -28.84 -1.31 2.88
N GLU A 32 -29.46 -0.16 2.65
CA GLU A 32 -30.40 0.05 1.54
C GLU A 32 -29.72 -0.13 0.17
N LEU A 33 -28.52 0.45 -0.01
CA LEU A 33 -27.72 0.27 -1.22
C LEU A 33 -27.30 -1.19 -1.43
N SER A 34 -26.95 -1.90 -0.37
CA SER A 34 -26.56 -3.31 -0.43
C SER A 34 -27.69 -4.20 -0.88
N GLN A 35 -28.90 -3.99 -0.36
CA GLN A 35 -30.10 -4.71 -0.81
C GLN A 35 -30.38 -4.46 -2.29
N LYS A 36 -30.23 -3.21 -2.75
CA LYS A 36 -30.44 -2.84 -4.16
C LYS A 36 -29.41 -3.48 -5.10
N ASN A 37 -28.15 -3.60 -4.68
CA ASN A 37 -27.05 -4.10 -5.50
C ASN A 37 -26.68 -5.57 -5.21
N ASN A 38 -27.47 -6.24 -4.35
CA ASN A 38 -27.23 -7.62 -3.91
C ASN A 38 -25.83 -7.83 -3.32
N ILE A 39 -25.35 -6.87 -2.52
CA ILE A 39 -24.13 -7.00 -1.70
C ILE A 39 -24.54 -7.62 -0.36
N GLN A 40 -23.98 -8.77 -0.02
CA GLN A 40 -24.34 -9.49 1.21
C GLN A 40 -23.33 -9.31 2.35
N ILE A 41 -22.14 -8.77 2.06
CA ILE A 41 -21.10 -8.49 3.04
C ILE A 41 -20.59 -7.07 2.83
N LEU A 42 -20.52 -6.27 3.89
CA LEU A 42 -19.99 -4.91 3.85
C LEU A 42 -18.84 -4.76 4.84
N GLY A 43 -17.75 -4.14 4.43
CA GLY A 43 -16.69 -3.66 5.32
C GLY A 43 -16.73 -2.14 5.39
N LEU A 44 -17.00 -1.59 6.58
CA LEU A 44 -16.85 -0.16 6.82
C LEU A 44 -15.35 0.13 7.01
N ALA A 45 -14.86 1.21 6.40
CA ALA A 45 -13.43 1.49 6.32
C ALA A 45 -13.12 2.98 6.37
N ASP A 46 -13.80 3.74 7.24
CA ASP A 46 -13.55 5.16 7.40
C ASP A 46 -12.08 5.51 7.68
N HIS A 47 -11.62 6.64 7.15
CA HIS A 47 -10.25 7.09 7.34
C HIS A 47 -9.91 7.30 8.84
N HIS A 48 -8.82 6.70 9.30
CA HIS A 48 -8.38 6.78 10.71
C HIS A 48 -8.14 8.23 11.19
N HIS A 49 -7.70 9.12 10.29
CA HIS A 49 -7.42 10.52 10.60
C HIS A 49 -8.69 11.37 10.75
N ASN A 50 -9.86 10.83 10.38
CA ASN A 50 -11.19 11.43 10.59
C ASN A 50 -11.95 10.80 11.76
N LEU A 51 -11.59 9.57 12.13
CA LEU A 51 -12.17 8.81 13.23
C LEU A 51 -11.59 9.24 14.58
N THR A 52 -12.43 9.23 15.62
CA THR A 52 -12.04 9.33 17.04
C THR A 52 -12.60 8.13 17.79
N GLN A 53 -12.12 7.85 19.00
CA GLN A 53 -12.73 6.80 19.85
C GLN A 53 -14.25 6.97 20.03
N LYS A 54 -14.70 8.22 20.11
CA LYS A 54 -16.13 8.54 20.23
C LYS A 54 -16.89 8.21 18.93
N LYS A 55 -16.39 8.65 17.78
CA LYS A 55 -17.01 8.36 16.46
C LYS A 55 -17.05 6.86 16.20
N TRP A 56 -15.95 6.16 16.48
CA TRP A 56 -15.87 4.70 16.36
C TRP A 56 -16.94 3.97 17.18
N ARG A 57 -17.10 4.35 18.46
CA ARG A 57 -18.17 3.75 19.29
C ARG A 57 -19.56 4.03 18.74
N SER A 58 -19.79 5.25 18.24
CA SER A 58 -21.05 5.63 17.59
C SER A 58 -21.32 4.76 16.37
N GLU A 59 -20.32 4.55 15.51
CA GLU A 59 -20.45 3.69 14.34
C GLU A 59 -20.77 2.23 14.73
N LEU A 60 -20.10 1.69 15.75
CA LEU A 60 -20.40 0.35 16.26
C LEU A 60 -21.80 0.23 16.86
N GLU A 61 -22.28 1.27 17.54
CA GLU A 61 -23.65 1.36 18.03
C GLU A 61 -24.64 1.41 16.86
N ASP A 62 -24.37 2.23 15.83
CA ASP A 62 -25.19 2.32 14.62
C ASP A 62 -25.29 0.98 13.89
N ILE A 63 -24.19 0.23 13.75
CA ILE A 63 -24.20 -1.13 13.20
C ILE A 63 -25.13 -2.02 14.02
N LYS A 64 -25.00 -2.00 15.35
CA LYS A 64 -25.79 -2.86 16.24
C LYS A 64 -27.28 -2.52 16.19
N GLU A 65 -27.64 -1.25 16.06
CA GLU A 65 -29.03 -0.80 16.04
C GLU A 65 -29.72 -1.03 14.68
N ASN A 66 -28.96 -0.95 13.59
CA ASN A 66 -29.52 -0.98 12.24
C ASN A 66 -29.35 -2.32 11.52
N ASN A 67 -28.49 -3.23 12.00
CA ASN A 67 -28.17 -4.46 11.28
C ASN A 67 -28.56 -5.74 12.03
N GLU A 68 -29.71 -6.30 11.66
CA GLU A 68 -30.10 -7.67 11.99
C GLU A 68 -30.11 -8.53 10.70
N GLY A 69 -28.95 -9.02 10.28
CA GLY A 69 -28.84 -9.99 9.20
C GLY A 69 -27.95 -9.55 8.04
N VAL A 70 -28.55 -9.42 6.85
CA VAL A 70 -27.84 -9.16 5.58
C VAL A 70 -28.08 -7.70 5.14
N PRO A 71 -27.02 -6.93 4.82
CA PRO A 71 -25.63 -7.36 4.71
C PRO A 71 -24.97 -7.65 6.06
N LEU A 72 -24.11 -8.67 6.11
CA LEU A 72 -23.19 -8.85 7.23
C LEU A 72 -22.19 -7.70 7.22
N ILE A 73 -22.21 -6.86 8.25
CA ILE A 73 -21.33 -5.69 8.34
C ILE A 73 -20.12 -6.02 9.21
N LEU A 74 -18.93 -5.91 8.62
CA LEU A 74 -17.64 -6.02 9.29
C LEU A 74 -17.12 -4.61 9.59
N PRO A 75 -16.98 -4.22 10.87
CA PRO A 75 -16.37 -2.95 11.21
C PRO A 75 -14.87 -2.97 10.87
N GLY A 76 -14.35 -1.81 10.48
CA GLY A 76 -12.97 -1.64 10.05
C GLY A 76 -12.64 -0.16 9.85
N TYR A 77 -11.42 0.14 9.46
CA TYR A 77 -10.98 1.50 9.16
C TYR A 77 -9.87 1.48 8.12
N GLU A 78 -9.75 2.56 7.35
CA GLU A 78 -8.66 2.76 6.42
C GLU A 78 -7.57 3.61 7.06
N ILE A 79 -6.36 3.07 7.08
CA ILE A 79 -5.17 3.80 7.48
C ILE A 79 -4.60 4.52 6.26
N THR A 80 -4.37 5.82 6.39
CA THR A 80 -3.89 6.71 5.33
C THR A 80 -2.46 7.15 5.62
N PHE A 81 -1.57 6.87 4.68
CA PHE A 81 -0.17 7.28 4.67
C PHE A 81 0.09 8.22 3.48
N ILE A 82 1.21 8.95 3.46
CA ILE A 82 1.70 9.57 2.21
C ILE A 82 1.93 8.46 1.21
N ASP A 83 2.50 7.37 1.71
CA ASP A 83 3.01 6.26 0.95
C ASP A 83 1.94 5.19 0.67
N GLY A 84 0.65 5.48 0.83
CA GLY A 84 -0.43 4.56 0.46
C GLY A 84 -1.57 4.43 1.48
N HIS A 85 -2.50 3.53 1.19
CA HIS A 85 -3.65 3.24 2.05
C HIS A 85 -3.79 1.75 2.40
N MET A 86 -4.28 1.47 3.62
CA MET A 86 -4.52 0.11 4.09
C MET A 86 -5.84 -0.01 4.81
N VAL A 87 -6.72 -0.88 4.33
CA VAL A 87 -7.94 -1.22 5.03
C VAL A 87 -7.64 -2.32 6.06
N ILE A 88 -8.05 -2.06 7.30
CA ILE A 88 -8.12 -3.05 8.37
C ILE A 88 -9.58 -3.41 8.58
N THR A 89 -9.97 -4.65 8.28
CA THR A 89 -11.36 -5.12 8.40
C THR A 89 -11.53 -6.13 9.53
N ASP A 90 -12.78 -6.39 9.92
CA ASP A 90 -13.15 -7.30 11.02
C ASP A 90 -12.49 -6.91 12.35
N LYS A 91 -12.58 -5.61 12.66
CA LYS A 91 -11.95 -5.00 13.83
C LYS A 91 -12.99 -4.24 14.64
N ARG A 92 -13.11 -4.59 15.92
CA ARG A 92 -14.03 -3.92 16.88
C ARG A 92 -13.35 -2.91 17.78
N THR A 93 -12.02 -2.88 17.80
CA THR A 93 -11.22 -1.95 18.59
C THR A 93 -10.53 -0.95 17.68
N PHE A 94 -10.80 0.34 17.85
CA PHE A 94 -10.04 1.37 17.17
C PHE A 94 -8.73 1.63 17.91
N ASP A 95 -7.64 1.15 17.33
CA ASP A 95 -6.29 1.27 17.87
C ASP A 95 -5.35 1.97 16.86
N ALA A 96 -5.91 2.86 16.02
CA ALA A 96 -5.20 3.63 15.00
C ALA A 96 -5.51 5.13 15.09
N GLU A 97 -5.89 5.61 16.27
CA GLU A 97 -6.27 7.02 16.44
C GLU A 97 -5.12 8.00 16.15
N TYR A 98 -3.89 7.57 16.46
CA TYR A 98 -2.69 8.34 16.24
C TYR A 98 -1.77 7.67 15.20
N ILE A 99 -0.95 8.47 14.50
CA ILE A 99 -0.01 8.01 13.45
C ILE A 99 0.85 6.85 13.91
N LYS A 100 1.41 6.96 15.12
CA LYS A 100 2.28 5.93 15.69
C LYS A 100 1.56 4.59 15.79
N ASP A 101 0.29 4.61 16.20
CA ASP A 101 -0.52 3.40 16.35
C ASP A 101 -0.96 2.85 15.00
N ALA A 102 -1.34 3.74 14.07
CA ALA A 102 -1.56 3.42 12.66
C ALA A 102 -0.37 2.66 12.05
N LYS A 103 0.87 3.15 12.22
CA LYS A 103 2.09 2.45 11.75
C LYS A 103 2.29 1.08 12.39
N ASN A 104 1.95 0.93 13.68
CA ASN A 104 2.03 -0.37 14.35
C ASN A 104 1.00 -1.37 13.80
N ASN A 105 -0.19 -0.92 13.43
CA ASN A 105 -1.26 -1.78 12.89
C ASN A 105 -0.91 -2.40 11.53
N ILE A 106 -0.13 -1.70 10.70
CA ILE A 106 0.37 -2.25 9.42
C ILE A 106 1.05 -3.61 9.61
N LEU A 107 1.63 -3.87 10.78
CA LEU A 107 2.50 -5.01 11.05
C LEU A 107 1.82 -6.09 11.91
N LYS A 108 0.57 -5.87 12.31
CA LYS A 108 -0.20 -6.83 13.13
C LYS A 108 -0.71 -7.95 12.24
N GLU A 109 -0.01 -9.08 12.26
CA GLU A 109 -0.34 -10.27 11.46
C GLU A 109 -1.71 -10.89 11.79
N ASN A 110 -2.27 -10.59 12.95
CA ASN A 110 -3.61 -11.05 13.34
C ASN A 110 -4.74 -10.19 12.75
N ASP A 111 -4.44 -9.02 12.20
CA ASP A 111 -5.46 -8.17 11.56
C ASP A 111 -5.64 -8.59 10.11
N LEU A 112 -6.89 -8.52 9.60
CA LEU A 112 -7.16 -8.67 8.17
C LEU A 112 -6.76 -7.37 7.47
N ARG A 113 -5.63 -7.42 6.76
CA ARG A 113 -4.99 -6.28 6.12
C ARG A 113 -5.15 -6.35 4.60
N ILE A 114 -5.80 -5.34 4.05
CA ILE A 114 -5.99 -5.15 2.61
C ILE A 114 -5.20 -3.91 2.19
N VAL A 115 -4.26 -4.08 1.26
CA VAL A 115 -3.61 -2.94 0.61
C VAL A 115 -4.61 -2.31 -0.34
N ALA A 116 -5.02 -1.07 -0.06
CA ALA A 116 -6.06 -0.36 -0.79
C ALA A 116 -5.49 0.40 -1.98
N HIS A 117 -6.17 0.30 -3.13
CA HIS A 117 -5.89 0.97 -4.41
C HIS A 117 -4.39 1.30 -4.68
N PRO A 118 -3.46 0.33 -4.61
CA PRO A 118 -2.03 0.62 -4.47
C PRO A 118 -1.37 1.28 -5.67
N ASP A 119 -1.95 1.13 -6.85
CA ASP A 119 -1.42 1.67 -8.10
C ASP A 119 -2.08 3.01 -8.50
N ASN A 120 -2.93 3.58 -7.61
CA ASN A 120 -3.61 4.86 -7.81
C ASN A 120 -2.67 6.06 -7.71
N ASN A 121 -2.38 6.77 -8.81
CA ASN A 121 -1.37 7.83 -8.85
C ASN A 121 -1.44 8.88 -7.72
N ASN A 122 -2.64 9.23 -7.23
CA ASN A 122 -2.80 10.25 -6.19
C ASN A 122 -2.50 9.72 -4.77
N CYS A 123 -2.59 8.40 -4.59
CA CYS A 123 -2.55 7.70 -3.30
C CYS A 123 -1.68 6.43 -3.37
N LYS A 124 -0.79 6.35 -4.37
CA LYS A 124 -0.09 5.11 -4.72
C LYS A 124 0.82 4.71 -3.59
N TRP A 125 0.99 3.41 -3.44
CA TRP A 125 1.96 2.92 -2.48
C TRP A 125 3.37 3.32 -2.92
N LEU A 126 4.06 4.13 -2.09
CA LEU A 126 5.44 4.55 -2.37
C LEU A 126 6.45 3.53 -1.83
N MET A 127 6.11 2.87 -0.72
CA MET A 127 6.79 1.63 -0.32
C MET A 127 6.36 0.49 -1.23
N GLY A 128 7.33 -0.23 -1.81
CA GLY A 128 7.05 -1.22 -2.85
C GLY A 128 6.14 -2.36 -2.41
N MET A 129 6.23 -2.81 -1.15
CA MET A 129 5.46 -3.91 -0.56
C MET A 129 5.41 -3.87 0.97
N VAL A 130 4.24 -4.15 1.53
CA VAL A 130 4.00 -4.43 2.96
C VAL A 130 4.18 -5.90 3.28
N TYR A 131 4.91 -6.20 4.36
CA TYR A 131 5.12 -7.55 4.88
C TYR A 131 3.82 -8.26 5.29
N LYS A 132 3.59 -9.46 4.74
CA LYS A 132 2.59 -10.46 5.16
C LYS A 132 1.12 -9.98 5.18
N ILE A 133 0.70 -9.10 4.28
CA ILE A 133 -0.72 -8.76 4.10
C ILE A 133 -1.58 -9.97 3.68
N ASN A 134 -2.91 -9.83 3.82
CA ASN A 134 -3.87 -10.85 3.40
C ASN A 134 -4.34 -10.63 1.96
N SER A 135 -4.51 -9.38 1.55
CA SER A 135 -5.18 -9.07 0.28
C SER A 135 -4.71 -7.76 -0.34
N VAL A 136 -4.91 -7.63 -1.65
CA VAL A 136 -4.65 -6.41 -2.42
C VAL A 136 -5.90 -6.03 -3.18
N GLU A 137 -6.31 -4.77 -3.10
CA GLU A 137 -7.38 -4.23 -3.92
C GLU A 137 -6.90 -4.07 -5.36
N VAL A 138 -7.24 -5.04 -6.21
CA VAL A 138 -6.87 -5.04 -7.63
C VAL A 138 -7.85 -4.24 -8.48
N ALA A 139 -9.06 -3.97 -7.97
CA ALA A 139 -10.09 -3.17 -8.63
C ALA A 139 -10.71 -2.18 -7.64
N ASN A 140 -10.78 -0.91 -8.04
CA ASN A 140 -11.34 0.18 -7.24
C ASN A 140 -12.44 0.92 -8.00
N GLY A 141 -13.59 1.13 -7.36
CA GLY A 141 -14.78 1.74 -7.97
C GLY A 141 -14.77 3.28 -8.09
N GLY A 142 -13.86 3.94 -7.37
CA GLY A 142 -13.74 5.40 -7.33
C GLY A 142 -13.07 6.03 -8.55
N GLN A 143 -12.48 5.23 -9.45
CA GLN A 143 -11.71 5.72 -10.61
C GLN A 143 -11.94 4.85 -11.87
N GLY A 144 -11.07 4.93 -12.89
CA GLY A 144 -11.27 4.34 -14.23
C GLY A 144 -11.44 2.81 -14.28
N MET A 145 -12.60 2.32 -13.85
CA MET A 145 -12.87 0.91 -13.52
C MET A 145 -12.64 -0.05 -14.70
N CYS A 146 -12.90 0.39 -15.94
CA CYS A 146 -12.78 -0.49 -17.10
C CYS A 146 -11.33 -0.72 -17.56
N ALA A 147 -10.34 -0.10 -16.91
CA ALA A 147 -8.94 -0.24 -17.28
C ALA A 147 -8.33 -1.52 -16.68
N VAL A 148 -7.99 -2.48 -17.53
CA VAL A 148 -7.45 -3.83 -17.18
C VAL A 148 -5.93 -3.93 -17.38
N GLY A 149 -5.28 -2.87 -17.88
CA GLY A 149 -3.84 -2.87 -18.14
C GLY A 149 -3.01 -2.83 -16.86
N GLU A 150 -1.87 -3.50 -16.81
CA GLU A 150 -0.91 -3.43 -15.69
C GLU A 150 -0.36 -2.01 -15.46
N ASN A 151 -0.50 -1.13 -16.45
CA ASN A 151 -0.14 0.28 -16.37
C ASN A 151 -1.36 1.18 -16.09
N SER A 152 -2.53 0.59 -15.86
CA SER A 152 -3.69 1.35 -15.45
C SER A 152 -3.40 1.97 -14.10
N HIS A 153 -3.55 3.29 -14.04
CA HIS A 153 -3.45 4.04 -12.79
C HIS A 153 -4.62 3.75 -11.83
N CYS A 154 -5.51 2.81 -12.14
CA CYS A 154 -6.72 2.55 -11.37
C CYS A 154 -6.93 1.07 -11.02
N ASN A 155 -5.96 0.18 -11.30
CA ASN A 155 -6.04 -1.23 -10.90
C ASN A 155 -4.79 -1.66 -10.12
N GLY A 156 -4.96 -2.27 -8.95
CA GLY A 156 -3.87 -2.79 -8.11
C GLY A 156 -3.23 -4.08 -8.63
N LEU A 157 -3.46 -4.43 -9.91
CA LEU A 157 -3.11 -5.72 -10.48
C LEU A 157 -1.60 -5.92 -10.55
N LYS A 158 -0.85 -4.86 -10.85
CA LYS A 158 0.62 -4.88 -10.89
C LYS A 158 1.17 -5.16 -9.49
N THR A 159 0.69 -4.44 -8.48
CA THR A 159 1.11 -4.66 -7.09
C THR A 159 0.75 -6.06 -6.60
N TRP A 160 -0.44 -6.57 -6.91
CA TRP A 160 -0.82 -7.94 -6.56
C TRP A 160 0.08 -9.00 -7.24
N LYS A 161 0.42 -8.84 -8.52
CA LYS A 161 1.40 -9.72 -9.19
C LYS A 161 2.77 -9.70 -8.54
N ASN A 162 3.23 -8.56 -8.03
CA ASN A 162 4.48 -8.48 -7.27
C ASN A 162 4.44 -9.35 -6.01
N TYR A 163 3.31 -9.38 -5.29
CA TYR A 163 3.13 -10.29 -4.16
C TYR A 163 3.13 -11.76 -4.56
N LEU A 164 2.49 -12.13 -5.68
CA LEU A 164 2.52 -13.50 -6.21
C LEU A 164 3.94 -13.91 -6.65
N LEU A 165 4.71 -12.98 -7.24
CA LEU A 165 6.12 -13.18 -7.60
C LEU A 165 6.99 -13.44 -6.37
N MET A 166 6.64 -12.82 -5.24
CA MET A 166 7.21 -13.04 -3.91
C MET A 166 6.55 -14.21 -3.16
N ARG A 167 5.80 -15.09 -3.85
CA ARG A 167 5.14 -16.27 -3.26
C ARG A 167 4.30 -15.99 -2.01
N GLN A 168 3.81 -14.77 -1.87
CA GLN A 168 2.96 -14.43 -0.74
C GLN A 168 1.52 -14.86 -1.07
N HIS A 169 0.90 -15.57 -0.13
CA HIS A 169 -0.51 -15.96 -0.22
C HIS A 169 -1.38 -14.71 -0.03
N VAL A 170 -1.64 -14.01 -1.12
CA VAL A 170 -2.45 -12.80 -1.15
C VAL A 170 -3.64 -12.93 -2.08
N SER A 171 -4.77 -12.41 -1.63
CA SER A 171 -6.02 -12.48 -2.34
C SER A 171 -6.30 -11.19 -3.12
N PRO A 172 -6.86 -11.27 -4.34
CA PRO A 172 -7.34 -10.11 -5.06
C PRO A 172 -8.68 -9.65 -4.48
N MET A 173 -8.83 -8.34 -4.27
CA MET A 173 -10.08 -7.71 -3.82
C MET A 173 -10.55 -6.69 -4.83
N ALA A 174 -11.87 -6.54 -4.92
CA ALA A 174 -12.55 -5.48 -5.65
C ALA A 174 -13.46 -4.74 -4.66
N ASN A 175 -13.15 -3.49 -4.38
CA ASN A 175 -13.93 -2.67 -3.46
C ASN A 175 -14.21 -1.29 -4.05
N SER A 176 -15.32 -0.67 -3.70
CA SER A 176 -15.74 0.55 -4.38
C SER A 176 -15.03 1.80 -3.91
N ASP A 177 -14.42 1.81 -2.72
CA ASP A 177 -13.89 3.01 -2.07
C ASP A 177 -14.96 4.12 -2.07
N CYS A 178 -16.14 3.74 -1.59
CA CYS A 178 -17.37 4.48 -1.86
C CYS A 178 -17.41 5.81 -1.11
N HIS A 179 -17.18 6.90 -1.83
CA HIS A 179 -17.38 8.27 -1.35
C HIS A 179 -18.72 8.88 -1.80
N GLN A 180 -19.42 8.22 -2.73
CA GLN A 180 -20.69 8.65 -3.32
C GLN A 180 -21.53 7.44 -3.70
N ALA A 181 -22.84 7.49 -3.46
CA ALA A 181 -23.77 6.39 -3.70
C ALA A 181 -23.72 5.84 -5.15
N VAL A 182 -23.37 6.71 -6.12
CA VAL A 182 -23.24 6.34 -7.54
C VAL A 182 -22.05 5.40 -7.83
N HIS A 183 -21.08 5.27 -6.93
CA HIS A 183 -19.94 4.37 -7.11
C HIS A 183 -20.17 2.97 -6.52
N PHE A 184 -21.12 2.84 -5.61
CA PHE A 184 -21.41 1.59 -4.91
C PHE A 184 -21.90 0.49 -5.86
N GLY A 185 -21.41 -0.74 -5.66
CA GLY A 185 -21.83 -1.94 -6.40
C GLY A 185 -21.27 -2.10 -7.82
N LYS A 186 -20.46 -1.14 -8.30
CA LYS A 186 -19.83 -1.24 -9.64
C LYS A 186 -18.69 -2.26 -9.71
N VAL A 187 -18.06 -2.49 -8.57
CA VAL A 187 -17.03 -3.49 -8.33
C VAL A 187 -17.40 -4.22 -7.05
N TRP A 188 -17.01 -5.49 -6.92
CA TRP A 188 -17.29 -6.28 -5.72
C TRP A 188 -16.36 -7.49 -5.64
N THR A 189 -16.10 -7.93 -4.43
CA THR A 189 -15.34 -9.14 -4.13
C THR A 189 -16.30 -10.31 -3.96
N GLY A 190 -16.09 -11.40 -4.69
CA GLY A 190 -16.79 -12.65 -4.42
C GLY A 190 -16.10 -13.42 -3.31
N VAL A 191 -16.85 -13.85 -2.29
CA VAL A 191 -16.37 -14.66 -1.17
C VAL A 191 -17.02 -16.03 -1.25
N PHE A 192 -16.21 -17.08 -1.32
CA PHE A 192 -16.67 -18.46 -1.31
C PHE A 192 -16.77 -18.95 0.13
N LEU A 193 -17.97 -19.38 0.54
CA LEU A 193 -18.20 -20.11 1.78
C LEU A 193 -18.76 -21.49 1.44
N ASN A 194 -18.39 -22.50 2.22
CA ASN A 194 -19.01 -23.81 2.10
C ASN A 194 -20.52 -23.70 2.37
N GLU A 195 -21.36 -24.41 1.63
CA GLU A 195 -22.83 -24.38 1.76
C GLU A 195 -23.33 -24.81 3.14
N GLU A 196 -22.55 -25.60 3.87
CA GLU A 196 -22.84 -26.00 5.24
C GLU A 196 -22.58 -24.87 6.26
N TYR A 197 -21.85 -23.82 5.88
CA TYR A 197 -21.54 -22.71 6.77
C TYR A 197 -22.56 -21.58 6.66
N GLU A 198 -23.04 -21.14 7.83
CA GLU A 198 -23.82 -19.91 7.94
C GLU A 198 -22.96 -18.68 7.65
N LEU A 199 -23.57 -17.65 7.05
CA LEU A 199 -22.93 -16.38 6.81
C LEU A 199 -22.69 -15.67 8.15
N THR A 200 -21.48 -15.80 8.68
CA THR A 200 -21.04 -15.24 9.96
C THR A 200 -19.70 -14.51 9.80
N GLU A 201 -19.38 -13.60 10.72
CA GLU A 201 -18.08 -12.89 10.74
C GLU A 201 -16.91 -13.88 10.72
N GLN A 202 -16.99 -14.94 11.53
CA GLN A 202 -15.95 -15.96 11.61
C GLN A 202 -15.80 -16.74 10.29
N ALA A 203 -16.90 -17.14 9.65
CA ALA A 203 -16.84 -17.85 8.37
C ALA A 203 -16.22 -16.98 7.27
N VAL A 204 -16.64 -15.72 7.17
CA VAL A 204 -16.06 -14.75 6.22
C VAL A 204 -14.59 -14.52 6.52
N ARG A 205 -14.21 -14.29 7.78
CA ARG A 205 -12.80 -14.14 8.19
C ARG A 205 -11.96 -15.34 7.75
N GLN A 206 -12.43 -16.57 7.96
CA GLN A 206 -11.68 -17.76 7.55
C GLN A 206 -11.54 -17.86 6.03
N ALA A 207 -12.59 -17.53 5.27
CA ALA A 207 -12.52 -17.48 3.81
C ALA A 207 -11.52 -16.44 3.32
N LEU A 208 -11.51 -15.24 3.91
CA LEU A 208 -10.55 -14.17 3.59
C LEU A 208 -9.10 -14.59 3.92
N LEU A 209 -8.87 -15.24 5.07
CA LEU A 209 -7.54 -15.75 5.47
C LEU A 209 -7.03 -16.86 4.54
N ARG A 210 -7.93 -17.70 4.01
CA ARG A 210 -7.59 -18.76 3.04
C ARG A 210 -7.52 -18.26 1.60
N GLY A 211 -7.98 -17.04 1.34
CA GLY A 211 -8.05 -16.46 0.01
C GLY A 211 -9.10 -17.10 -0.90
N HIS A 212 -10.20 -17.56 -0.32
CA HIS A 212 -11.37 -18.09 -1.01
C HIS A 212 -12.18 -16.97 -1.66
N THR A 213 -11.55 -16.23 -2.57
CA THR A 213 -12.07 -14.96 -3.10
C THR A 213 -11.71 -14.69 -4.55
N PHE A 214 -12.47 -13.80 -5.19
CA PHE A 214 -12.11 -13.18 -6.46
C PHE A 214 -12.54 -11.72 -6.49
N ALA A 215 -11.89 -10.93 -7.34
CA ALA A 215 -12.22 -9.53 -7.59
C ALA A 215 -13.02 -9.42 -8.90
N SER A 216 -14.10 -8.64 -8.92
CA SER A 216 -14.93 -8.45 -10.12
C SER A 216 -15.30 -6.99 -10.38
N ILE A 217 -15.33 -6.63 -11.66
CA ILE A 217 -15.89 -5.38 -12.19
C ILE A 217 -17.06 -5.75 -13.10
N GLY A 218 -18.24 -5.22 -12.81
CA GLY A 218 -19.50 -5.65 -13.43
C GLY A 218 -20.07 -6.89 -12.76
N GLU A 219 -20.68 -7.80 -13.54
CA GLU A 219 -21.38 -9.00 -13.06
C GLU A 219 -20.60 -10.29 -13.35
N LEU A 220 -19.34 -10.18 -13.79
CA LEU A 220 -18.56 -11.35 -14.18
C LEU A 220 -18.20 -12.19 -12.95
N MET A 221 -18.63 -13.44 -12.96
CA MET A 221 -18.29 -14.43 -11.95
C MET A 221 -17.06 -15.22 -12.38
N VAL A 222 -16.20 -15.58 -11.43
CA VAL A 222 -15.06 -16.45 -11.70
C VAL A 222 -15.02 -17.56 -10.66
N ASN A 223 -14.85 -18.78 -11.13
CA ASN A 223 -14.61 -19.96 -10.31
C ASN A 223 -13.40 -20.73 -10.87
N ILE A 224 -12.45 -21.08 -10.01
CA ILE A 224 -11.41 -22.05 -10.30
C ILE A 224 -11.39 -23.12 -9.21
N SER A 225 -11.24 -24.38 -9.63
CA SER A 225 -11.22 -25.52 -8.73
C SER A 225 -10.32 -26.64 -9.24
N CYS A 226 -10.00 -27.57 -8.35
CA CYS A 226 -9.21 -28.76 -8.64
C CYS A 226 -9.86 -29.96 -7.91
N GLY A 227 -10.39 -30.92 -8.66
CA GLY A 227 -11.19 -31.98 -8.02
C GLY A 227 -12.47 -31.42 -7.36
N ASP A 228 -12.93 -32.09 -6.32
CA ASP A 228 -14.21 -31.78 -5.65
C ASP A 228 -14.05 -30.83 -4.44
N ASP A 229 -12.86 -30.75 -3.84
CA ASP A 229 -12.61 -30.13 -2.53
C ASP A 229 -11.57 -28.99 -2.53
N ILE A 230 -10.86 -28.77 -3.65
CA ILE A 230 -9.84 -27.71 -3.75
C ILE A 230 -10.37 -26.56 -4.59
N ILE A 231 -10.32 -25.35 -4.05
CA ILE A 231 -10.82 -24.14 -4.70
C ILE A 231 -9.74 -23.04 -4.71
N MET A 232 -10.02 -21.90 -5.35
CA MET A 232 -9.13 -20.73 -5.29
C MET A 232 -8.74 -20.37 -3.85
N GLY A 233 -7.47 -20.08 -3.62
CA GLY A 233 -6.88 -19.84 -2.31
C GLY A 233 -6.21 -21.07 -1.69
N ASP A 234 -6.66 -22.28 -2.03
CA ASP A 234 -6.12 -23.52 -1.50
C ASP A 234 -4.78 -23.92 -2.13
N CYS A 235 -4.12 -24.91 -1.50
CA CYS A 235 -2.87 -25.49 -1.95
C CYS A 235 -3.07 -26.93 -2.42
N ILE A 236 -2.40 -27.32 -3.52
CA ILE A 236 -2.29 -28.69 -3.99
C ILE A 236 -0.93 -29.24 -3.57
N GLY A 237 -0.95 -30.30 -2.77
CA GLY A 237 0.23 -30.90 -2.13
C GLY A 237 0.84 -32.09 -2.88
N LEU A 238 2.11 -32.39 -2.60
CA LEU A 238 2.81 -33.55 -3.15
C LEU A 238 2.09 -34.87 -2.77
N GLY A 239 1.70 -35.66 -3.77
CA GLY A 239 1.07 -36.97 -3.59
C GLY A 239 -0.43 -37.01 -3.83
N GLU A 240 -1.08 -35.86 -3.98
CA GLU A 240 -2.45 -35.77 -4.48
C GLU A 240 -2.46 -36.15 -5.97
N ARG A 241 -3.44 -36.96 -6.40
CA ARG A 241 -3.56 -37.35 -7.82
C ARG A 241 -3.72 -36.09 -8.66
N TYR A 242 -2.98 -35.99 -9.78
CA TYR A 242 -3.01 -34.85 -10.69
C TYR A 242 -4.45 -34.46 -11.04
N TYR A 243 -4.93 -33.38 -10.47
CA TYR A 243 -6.18 -32.77 -10.85
C TYR A 243 -5.88 -31.64 -11.83
N ASP A 244 -6.64 -31.62 -12.92
CA ASP A 244 -6.68 -30.47 -13.83
C ASP A 244 -7.26 -29.29 -13.04
N ILE A 245 -6.70 -28.09 -13.22
CA ILE A 245 -7.36 -26.86 -12.81
C ILE A 245 -8.51 -26.64 -13.77
N HIS A 246 -9.73 -26.63 -13.25
CA HIS A 246 -10.94 -26.30 -13.98
C HIS A 246 -11.34 -24.87 -13.70
N TRP A 247 -11.93 -24.20 -14.70
CA TRP A 247 -12.55 -22.90 -14.49
C TRP A 247 -13.93 -22.80 -15.13
N GLU A 248 -14.75 -21.97 -14.49
CA GLU A 248 -16.06 -21.54 -14.97
C GLU A 248 -16.18 -20.02 -14.77
N CYS A 249 -16.44 -19.29 -15.85
CA CYS A 249 -16.57 -17.85 -15.90
C CYS A 249 -17.77 -17.46 -16.78
N PRO A 250 -19.02 -17.71 -16.35
CA PRO A 250 -20.21 -17.52 -17.17
C PRO A 250 -20.23 -16.14 -17.85
N GLY A 251 -20.35 -16.11 -19.17
CA GLY A 251 -20.37 -14.89 -19.98
C GLY A 251 -18.99 -14.40 -20.44
N ALA A 252 -17.89 -14.93 -19.91
CA ALA A 252 -16.55 -14.54 -20.36
C ALA A 252 -16.32 -14.91 -21.83
N HIS A 253 -15.82 -13.95 -22.62
CA HIS A 253 -15.38 -14.20 -24.00
C HIS A 253 -13.91 -14.61 -24.05
N ARG A 254 -13.12 -14.19 -23.06
CA ARG A 254 -11.68 -14.43 -22.99
C ARG A 254 -11.26 -14.73 -21.56
N VAL A 255 -10.47 -15.77 -21.38
CA VAL A 255 -9.82 -16.14 -20.12
C VAL A 255 -8.32 -16.21 -20.35
N THR A 256 -7.54 -15.45 -19.59
CA THR A 256 -6.08 -15.55 -19.58
C THR A 256 -5.65 -16.29 -18.32
N LEU A 257 -4.93 -17.40 -18.48
CA LEU A 257 -4.39 -18.20 -17.39
C LEU A 257 -2.95 -17.76 -17.09
N PHE A 258 -2.63 -17.64 -15.81
CA PHE A 258 -1.32 -17.24 -15.32
C PHE A 258 -0.75 -18.27 -14.34
N CYS A 259 0.58 -18.30 -14.24
CA CYS A 259 1.32 -18.91 -13.15
C CYS A 259 2.31 -17.88 -12.60
N GLY A 260 2.11 -17.41 -11.36
CA GLY A 260 2.85 -16.25 -10.85
C GLY A 260 2.48 -14.97 -11.61
N ASP A 261 3.47 -14.28 -12.14
CA ASP A 261 3.30 -13.09 -12.97
C ASP A 261 3.27 -13.39 -14.49
N ILE A 262 3.41 -14.65 -14.89
CA ILE A 262 3.56 -15.06 -16.30
C ILE A 262 2.25 -15.60 -16.86
N SER A 263 1.86 -15.15 -18.04
CA SER A 263 0.73 -15.74 -18.79
C SER A 263 1.17 -17.06 -19.42
N ILE A 264 0.42 -18.12 -19.14
CA ILE A 264 0.68 -19.47 -19.70
C ILE A 264 -0.28 -19.84 -20.83
N GLY A 265 -1.38 -19.12 -21.00
CA GLY A 265 -2.30 -19.31 -22.12
C GLY A 265 -3.46 -18.33 -22.16
N ILE A 266 -4.04 -18.19 -23.35
CA ILE A 266 -5.29 -17.44 -23.59
C ILE A 266 -6.29 -18.42 -24.17
N TYR A 267 -7.47 -18.45 -23.56
CA TYR A 267 -8.59 -19.33 -23.91
C TYR A 267 -9.81 -18.48 -24.25
N TYR A 268 -10.64 -18.98 -25.16
CA TYR A 268 -11.89 -18.33 -25.56
C TYR A 268 -13.07 -19.19 -25.09
N GLY A 269 -14.06 -18.53 -24.49
CA GLY A 269 -15.20 -19.17 -23.85
C GLY A 269 -15.20 -19.04 -22.32
N ASP A 270 -16.26 -19.56 -21.71
CA ASP A 270 -16.59 -19.42 -20.29
C ASP A 270 -16.18 -20.62 -19.44
N HIS A 271 -15.57 -21.65 -20.03
CA HIS A 271 -15.11 -22.83 -19.30
C HIS A 271 -13.80 -23.35 -19.89
N GLY A 272 -13.05 -24.08 -19.07
CA GLY A 272 -11.88 -24.78 -19.55
C GLY A 272 -11.18 -25.58 -18.46
N ARG A 273 -10.06 -26.18 -18.87
CA ARG A 273 -9.23 -27.01 -18.00
C ARG A 273 -7.76 -26.87 -18.38
N TYR A 274 -6.88 -27.00 -17.40
CA TYR A 274 -5.44 -26.99 -17.59
C TYR A 274 -4.75 -27.91 -16.59
N THR A 275 -3.89 -28.81 -17.07
CA THR A 275 -3.05 -29.63 -16.21
C THR A 275 -1.81 -28.81 -15.79
N PRO A 276 -1.60 -28.53 -14.50
CA PRO A 276 -0.43 -27.77 -14.04
C PRO A 276 0.89 -28.40 -14.50
N THR A 277 1.77 -27.58 -15.07
CA THR A 277 3.09 -28.02 -15.57
C THR A 277 4.25 -27.48 -14.75
N LEU A 278 4.00 -26.44 -13.95
CA LEU A 278 4.96 -25.72 -13.09
C LEU A 278 4.43 -25.66 -11.64
N ASN A 279 5.32 -25.50 -10.67
CA ASN A 279 4.93 -25.15 -9.30
C ASN A 279 4.78 -23.63 -9.13
N GLY A 280 3.70 -23.21 -8.48
CA GLY A 280 3.38 -21.80 -8.22
C GLY A 280 1.89 -21.50 -8.11
N PRO A 281 1.53 -20.21 -7.96
CA PRO A 281 0.16 -19.77 -7.90
C PRO A 281 -0.45 -19.69 -9.30
N TYR A 282 -1.49 -20.49 -9.57
CA TYR A 282 -2.27 -20.45 -10.80
C TYR A 282 -3.55 -19.66 -10.62
N TRP A 283 -3.77 -18.67 -11.47
CA TRP A 283 -4.96 -17.80 -11.39
C TRP A 283 -5.38 -17.37 -12.79
N ILE A 284 -6.61 -16.87 -12.91
CA ILE A 284 -7.17 -16.43 -14.18
C ILE A 284 -7.66 -14.98 -14.15
N LEU A 285 -7.55 -14.32 -15.31
CA LEU A 285 -8.24 -13.08 -15.64
C LEU A 285 -9.31 -13.40 -16.69
N ALA A 286 -10.57 -13.29 -16.33
CA ALA A 286 -11.71 -13.42 -17.23
C ALA A 286 -12.16 -12.03 -17.71
N GLN A 287 -12.58 -11.92 -18.97
CA GLN A 287 -13.01 -10.66 -19.58
C GLN A 287 -14.26 -10.85 -20.45
N GLN A 288 -15.16 -9.87 -20.39
CA GLN A 288 -16.33 -9.71 -21.24
C GLN A 288 -16.56 -8.21 -21.49
N ASP A 289 -16.29 -7.75 -22.70
CA ASP A 289 -16.37 -6.32 -23.07
C ASP A 289 -15.58 -5.42 -22.08
N GLU A 290 -16.26 -4.56 -21.33
CA GLU A 290 -15.66 -3.69 -20.31
C GLU A 290 -15.61 -4.32 -18.91
N GLN A 291 -16.16 -5.52 -18.74
CA GLN A 291 -16.17 -6.27 -17.50
C GLN A 291 -14.98 -7.22 -17.43
N TRP A 292 -14.48 -7.41 -16.22
CA TRP A 292 -13.40 -8.36 -15.97
C TRP A 292 -13.40 -8.81 -14.52
N ALA A 293 -12.79 -9.97 -14.29
CA ALA A 293 -12.67 -10.54 -12.96
C ALA A 293 -11.38 -11.35 -12.83
N VAL A 294 -10.83 -11.38 -11.62
CA VAL A 294 -9.54 -12.02 -11.30
C VAL A 294 -9.74 -12.97 -10.12
N SER A 295 -9.39 -14.25 -10.31
CA SER A 295 -9.45 -15.24 -9.22
C SER A 295 -8.29 -15.08 -8.25
N ALA A 296 -8.50 -15.44 -6.98
CA ALA A 296 -7.37 -15.85 -6.15
C ALA A 296 -6.65 -17.06 -6.77
N PRO A 297 -5.37 -17.28 -6.45
CA PRO A 297 -4.63 -18.40 -7.02
C PRO A 297 -4.93 -19.72 -6.32
N ILE A 298 -4.88 -20.82 -7.08
CA ILE A 298 -4.61 -22.16 -6.53
C ILE A 298 -3.09 -22.35 -6.45
N TRP A 299 -2.57 -22.70 -5.28
CA TRP A 299 -1.14 -22.85 -5.03
C TRP A 299 -0.68 -24.27 -5.33
N VAL A 300 0.03 -24.46 -6.44
CA VAL A 300 0.50 -25.78 -6.86
C VAL A 300 1.92 -26.01 -6.36
N SER A 301 2.12 -27.06 -5.56
CA SER A 301 3.43 -27.57 -5.14
C SER A 301 3.67 -29.05 -5.51
N ALA A 302 2.69 -29.67 -6.16
CA ALA A 302 2.62 -31.11 -6.39
C ALA A 302 3.26 -31.59 -7.70
N VAL A 303 3.70 -30.68 -8.58
CA VAL A 303 4.26 -31.10 -9.87
C VAL A 303 5.61 -31.75 -9.61
N PRO A 304 5.83 -33.00 -10.06
CA PRO A 304 7.10 -33.68 -9.87
C PRO A 304 8.18 -33.06 -10.76
N THR A 305 9.38 -32.94 -10.20
CA THR A 305 10.56 -32.53 -10.96
C THR A 305 10.94 -33.63 -11.94
N THR A 306 10.79 -33.35 -13.23
CA THR A 306 11.25 -34.25 -14.31
C THR A 306 12.69 -33.97 -14.72
N SER A 307 13.22 -32.79 -14.36
CA SER A 307 14.58 -32.36 -14.64
C SER A 307 15.60 -33.05 -13.73
N ARG A 308 16.67 -33.59 -14.32
CA ARG A 308 17.88 -34.01 -13.59
C ARG A 308 18.90 -32.89 -13.41
N ILE A 309 18.65 -31.74 -14.03
CA ILE A 309 19.52 -30.58 -13.98
C ILE A 309 19.16 -29.76 -12.76
N ASP A 310 20.18 -29.42 -11.96
CA ASP A 310 20.06 -28.43 -10.91
C ASP A 310 19.91 -27.02 -11.54
N LEU A 311 18.66 -26.60 -11.72
CA LEU A 311 18.36 -25.31 -12.32
C LEU A 311 18.82 -24.16 -11.43
N LYS A 312 18.79 -24.34 -10.11
CA LYS A 312 19.22 -23.34 -9.14
C LYS A 312 20.71 -23.01 -9.31
N ASP A 313 21.54 -24.03 -9.49
CA ASP A 313 22.96 -23.87 -9.79
C ASP A 313 23.21 -23.14 -11.13
N GLN A 314 22.36 -23.34 -12.14
CA GLN A 314 22.48 -22.64 -13.42
C GLN A 314 22.04 -21.18 -13.32
N ILE A 315 20.96 -20.91 -12.59
CA ILE A 315 20.49 -19.55 -12.30
C ILE A 315 21.56 -18.77 -11.53
N TYR A 316 22.20 -19.42 -10.56
CA TYR A 316 23.30 -18.83 -9.78
C TYR A 316 24.59 -18.64 -10.59
N LYS A 317 24.69 -19.16 -11.82
CA LYS A 317 25.80 -18.81 -12.74
C LYS A 317 25.50 -17.59 -13.59
N ASN A 318 24.30 -17.04 -13.51
CA ASN A 318 23.95 -15.81 -14.22
C ASN A 318 24.53 -14.59 -13.50
N ASP A 319 25.35 -13.82 -14.20
CA ASP A 319 26.06 -12.66 -13.62
C ASP A 319 25.11 -11.59 -13.06
N VAL A 320 23.98 -11.33 -13.73
CA VAL A 320 23.01 -10.32 -13.28
C VAL A 320 22.38 -10.73 -11.96
N ILE A 321 22.00 -12.01 -11.85
CA ILE A 321 21.43 -12.57 -10.63
C ILE A 321 22.44 -12.53 -9.49
N ASN A 322 23.68 -12.95 -9.72
CA ASN A 322 24.74 -12.90 -8.70
C ASN A 322 24.99 -11.48 -8.18
N VAL A 323 25.05 -10.50 -9.08
CA VAL A 323 25.26 -9.10 -8.69
C VAL A 323 24.09 -8.58 -7.85
N LEU A 324 22.84 -8.88 -8.24
CA LEU A 324 21.66 -8.47 -7.49
C LEU A 324 21.58 -9.17 -6.12
N ASP A 325 21.74 -10.50 -6.06
CA ASP A 325 21.69 -11.29 -4.82
C ASP A 325 22.76 -10.84 -3.83
N TYR A 326 23.99 -10.59 -4.31
CA TYR A 326 25.08 -10.05 -3.51
C TYR A 326 24.77 -8.64 -2.98
N SER A 327 24.32 -7.72 -3.85
CA SER A 327 23.97 -6.35 -3.47
C SER A 327 22.88 -6.31 -2.40
N ILE A 328 21.83 -7.13 -2.56
CA ILE A 328 20.74 -7.24 -1.58
C ILE A 328 21.27 -7.81 -0.27
N SER A 329 22.03 -8.89 -0.32
CA SER A 329 22.61 -9.53 0.86
C SER A 329 23.46 -8.55 1.67
N LYS A 330 24.28 -7.74 1.00
CA LYS A 330 25.08 -6.69 1.65
C LYS A 330 24.22 -5.64 2.32
N LYS A 331 23.18 -5.13 1.66
CA LYS A 331 22.27 -4.16 2.30
C LYS A 331 21.56 -4.76 3.53
N LEU A 332 21.13 -6.02 3.46
CA LEU A 332 20.52 -6.72 4.60
C LEU A 332 21.51 -6.91 5.77
N GLU A 333 22.76 -7.27 5.48
CA GLU A 333 23.85 -7.35 6.47
C GLU A 333 24.05 -5.98 7.16
N TRP A 334 24.09 -4.91 6.37
CA TRP A 334 24.20 -3.55 6.89
C TRP A 334 23.00 -3.14 7.75
N ILE A 335 21.77 -3.46 7.36
CA ILE A 335 20.57 -3.19 8.18
C ILE A 335 20.69 -3.88 9.54
N LYS A 336 21.08 -5.16 9.58
CA LYS A 336 21.28 -5.92 10.83
C LYS A 336 22.34 -5.26 11.70
N ARG A 337 23.51 -4.96 11.12
CA ARG A 337 24.61 -4.30 11.81
C ARG A 337 24.22 -2.94 12.37
N LEU A 338 23.59 -2.08 11.56
CA LEU A 338 23.14 -0.75 11.97
C LEU A 338 22.14 -0.82 13.12
N LYS A 339 21.20 -1.77 13.06
CA LYS A 339 20.26 -2.04 14.14
C LYS A 339 20.97 -2.44 15.44
N ASP A 340 21.92 -3.38 15.35
CA ASP A 340 22.64 -3.91 16.52
C ASP A 340 23.60 -2.86 17.12
N ASP A 341 24.40 -2.18 16.29
CA ASP A 341 25.38 -1.16 16.69
C ASP A 341 24.71 0.05 17.38
N ASN A 342 23.43 0.32 17.09
CA ASN A 342 22.66 1.45 17.62
C ASN A 342 21.54 1.03 18.58
N ALA A 343 21.47 -0.25 18.97
CA ALA A 343 20.45 -0.80 19.86
C ALA A 343 19.00 -0.43 19.45
N LEU A 344 18.71 -0.41 18.15
CA LEU A 344 17.38 -0.09 17.65
C LEU A 344 16.38 -1.21 17.96
N VAL A 345 15.39 -0.91 18.80
CA VAL A 345 14.32 -1.85 19.17
C VAL A 345 13.12 -1.68 18.25
N GLU A 346 13.23 -2.22 17.03
CA GLU A 346 12.20 -2.09 15.99
C GLU A 346 11.89 -3.47 15.38
N PRO A 347 10.94 -4.23 15.97
CA PRO A 347 10.70 -5.64 15.62
C PRO A 347 10.35 -5.89 14.15
N TYR A 348 9.82 -4.88 13.46
CA TYR A 348 9.47 -5.01 12.05
C TYR A 348 10.69 -5.11 11.14
N ILE A 349 11.82 -4.50 11.51
CA ILE A 349 13.05 -4.57 10.72
C ILE A 349 13.44 -6.04 10.56
N ASP A 350 13.46 -6.80 11.67
CA ASP A 350 13.81 -8.22 11.65
C ASP A 350 12.83 -9.04 10.80
N LYS A 351 11.53 -8.70 10.85
CA LYS A 351 10.50 -9.35 10.02
C LYS A 351 10.75 -9.13 8.54
N TYR A 352 10.97 -7.90 8.09
CA TYR A 352 11.26 -7.61 6.69
C TYR A 352 12.58 -8.20 6.24
N VAL A 353 13.63 -8.11 7.06
CA VAL A 353 14.93 -8.69 6.75
C VAL A 353 14.82 -10.19 6.56
N GLY A 354 14.21 -10.92 7.51
CA GLY A 354 13.98 -12.36 7.37
C GLY A 354 13.11 -12.73 6.17
N TRP A 355 12.10 -11.91 5.87
CA TRP A 355 11.27 -12.07 4.68
C TRP A 355 12.06 -11.95 3.38
N PHE A 356 12.83 -10.87 3.20
CA PHE A 356 13.64 -10.68 2.00
C PHE A 356 14.76 -11.73 1.88
N GLU A 357 15.38 -12.13 2.99
CA GLU A 357 16.37 -13.22 2.99
C GLU A 357 15.78 -14.52 2.46
N SER A 358 14.52 -14.84 2.78
CA SER A 358 13.86 -16.06 2.30
C SER A 358 13.72 -16.15 0.77
N PHE A 359 13.83 -15.03 0.06
CA PHE A 359 13.72 -14.96 -1.41
C PHE A 359 15.06 -14.81 -2.15
N LEU A 360 16.17 -14.76 -1.42
CA LEU A 360 17.48 -14.83 -2.03
C LEU A 360 17.66 -16.19 -2.70
N ILE A 361 18.35 -16.24 -3.82
CA ILE A 361 18.41 -17.43 -4.69
C ILE A 361 18.89 -18.64 -3.90
N ARG A 362 19.93 -18.45 -3.06
CA ARG A 362 20.48 -19.50 -2.19
C ARG A 362 19.45 -20.12 -1.24
N ASN A 363 18.41 -19.39 -0.85
CA ASN A 363 17.41 -19.79 0.13
C ASN A 363 16.12 -20.34 -0.51
N LEU A 364 15.93 -20.16 -1.82
CA LEU A 364 14.76 -20.71 -2.53
C LEU A 364 14.74 -22.24 -2.52
N ASN A 365 13.55 -22.82 -2.40
CA ASN A 365 13.35 -24.26 -2.52
C ASN A 365 13.55 -24.70 -3.98
N ASN A 366 14.21 -25.84 -4.20
CA ASN A 366 14.37 -26.45 -5.52
C ASN A 366 13.02 -26.72 -6.20
N ASP A 367 11.96 -26.99 -5.43
CA ASP A 367 10.62 -27.23 -5.96
C ASP A 367 10.05 -26.02 -6.71
N GLU A 368 10.53 -24.79 -6.44
CA GLU A 368 10.10 -23.59 -7.17
C GLU A 368 10.55 -23.55 -8.64
N PHE A 369 11.59 -24.33 -8.95
CA PHE A 369 12.18 -24.41 -10.29
C PHE A 369 11.62 -25.58 -11.10
N THR A 370 10.68 -26.33 -10.53
CA THR A 370 10.14 -27.54 -11.14
C THR A 370 9.60 -27.27 -12.55
N ASN A 371 10.20 -27.97 -13.51
CA ASN A 371 9.88 -27.94 -14.94
C ASN A 371 9.94 -26.56 -15.61
N LYS A 372 10.51 -25.54 -14.96
CA LYS A 372 10.74 -24.24 -15.59
C LYS A 372 11.88 -24.32 -16.59
N ALA A 373 11.73 -23.67 -17.73
CA ALA A 373 12.85 -23.41 -18.63
C ALA A 373 13.83 -22.41 -17.97
N LEU A 374 15.12 -22.52 -18.29
CA LEU A 374 16.17 -21.70 -17.67
C LEU A 374 15.94 -20.21 -17.89
N ASP A 375 15.57 -19.80 -19.10
CA ASP A 375 15.28 -18.41 -19.46
C ASP A 375 14.10 -17.83 -18.66
N ILE A 376 13.02 -18.60 -18.50
CA ILE A 376 11.87 -18.25 -17.67
C ILE A 376 12.32 -18.07 -16.21
N ALA A 377 13.05 -19.03 -15.67
CA ALA A 377 13.48 -19.00 -14.28
C ALA A 377 14.46 -17.84 -14.01
N VAL A 378 15.37 -17.54 -14.94
CA VAL A 378 16.27 -16.38 -14.85
C VAL A 378 15.47 -15.07 -14.90
N ALA A 379 14.53 -14.94 -15.83
CA ALA A 379 13.75 -13.71 -15.98
C ALA A 379 12.87 -13.42 -14.75
N GLU A 380 12.18 -14.43 -14.21
CA GLU A 380 11.39 -14.33 -12.98
C GLU A 380 12.25 -13.87 -11.80
N ASN A 381 13.42 -14.49 -11.62
CA ASN A 381 14.31 -14.17 -10.49
C ASN A 381 14.98 -12.80 -10.62
N ILE A 382 15.28 -12.31 -11.83
CA ILE A 382 15.73 -10.93 -12.03
C ILE A 382 14.63 -9.95 -11.59
N ARG A 383 13.36 -10.18 -11.95
CA ARG A 383 12.25 -9.31 -11.52
C ARG A 383 12.07 -9.35 -10.01
N ARG A 384 12.09 -10.55 -9.41
CA ARG A 384 12.01 -10.75 -7.95
C ARG A 384 13.12 -10.01 -7.21
N LEU A 385 14.38 -10.20 -7.62
CA LEU A 385 15.52 -9.58 -6.96
C LEU A 385 15.52 -8.04 -7.12
N ARG A 386 15.08 -7.50 -8.26
CA ARG A 386 14.92 -6.04 -8.42
C ARG A 386 13.87 -5.47 -7.49
N LEU A 387 12.73 -6.15 -7.36
CA LEU A 387 11.67 -5.78 -6.42
C LEU A 387 12.17 -5.79 -4.98
N ILE A 388 12.90 -6.84 -4.58
CA ILE A 388 13.55 -6.92 -3.26
C ILE A 388 14.57 -5.80 -3.08
N GLN A 389 15.42 -5.54 -4.08
CA GLN A 389 16.45 -4.52 -4.01
C GLN A 389 15.86 -3.13 -3.75
N GLN A 390 14.73 -2.80 -4.39
CA GLN A 390 14.01 -1.56 -4.14
C GLN A 390 13.52 -1.49 -2.69
N ASN A 391 12.78 -2.50 -2.23
CA ASN A 391 12.21 -2.52 -0.87
C ASN A 391 13.28 -2.54 0.23
N VAL A 392 14.40 -3.25 0.02
CA VAL A 392 15.54 -3.26 0.96
C VAL A 392 16.22 -1.90 1.01
N SER A 393 16.30 -1.19 -0.11
CA SER A 393 16.80 0.19 -0.14
C SER A 393 15.89 1.13 0.65
N GLU A 394 14.57 1.02 0.50
CA GLU A 394 13.60 1.80 1.30
C GLU A 394 13.72 1.48 2.80
N LEU A 395 13.81 0.19 3.16
CA LEU A 395 14.00 -0.23 4.54
C LEU A 395 15.31 0.32 5.14
N LEU A 396 16.41 0.20 4.40
CA LEU A 396 17.71 0.74 4.81
C LEU A 396 17.64 2.25 5.04
N ASN A 397 17.01 3.01 4.14
CA ASN A 397 16.81 4.44 4.30
C ASN A 397 16.01 4.75 5.57
N GLY A 398 14.94 4.00 5.84
CA GLY A 398 14.17 4.13 7.08
C GLY A 398 14.99 3.85 8.34
N VAL A 399 15.89 2.86 8.32
CA VAL A 399 16.80 2.55 9.43
C VAL A 399 17.82 3.67 9.63
N LEU A 400 18.47 4.13 8.57
CA LEU A 400 19.44 5.23 8.63
C LEU A 400 18.79 6.50 9.16
N HIS A 401 17.57 6.82 8.71
CA HIS A 401 16.81 7.96 9.21
C HIS A 401 16.49 7.85 10.71
N LYS A 402 16.15 6.66 11.21
CA LYS A 402 15.90 6.48 12.66
C LYS A 402 17.15 6.67 13.52
N ILE A 403 18.32 6.23 13.04
CA ILE A 403 19.58 6.32 13.78
C ILE A 403 20.15 7.74 13.74
N TYR A 404 20.21 8.31 12.54
CA TYR A 404 21.00 9.52 12.26
C TYR A 404 20.16 10.73 11.88
N GLY A 405 18.87 10.54 11.62
CA GLY A 405 17.95 11.61 11.26
C GLY A 405 17.81 12.61 12.39
N ASP A 406 18.19 13.85 12.08
CA ASP A 406 18.15 14.98 13.00
C ASP A 406 17.24 16.04 12.41
N ASP A 407 16.02 16.16 12.96
CA ASP A 407 14.93 17.08 12.60
C ASP A 407 14.75 17.40 11.10
N GLY A 408 15.15 16.49 10.20
CA GLY A 408 15.12 16.69 8.74
C GLY A 408 16.16 17.62 8.13
N ARG A 409 17.22 17.99 8.87
CA ARG A 409 18.20 18.99 8.41
C ARG A 409 19.50 18.39 7.88
N ASN A 410 19.56 17.08 7.72
CA ASN A 410 20.73 16.39 7.20
C ASN A 410 20.35 15.27 6.21
N VAL A 411 21.24 15.06 5.25
CA VAL A 411 21.31 13.89 4.38
C VAL A 411 22.46 13.04 4.90
N LEU A 412 22.18 11.79 5.23
CA LEU A 412 23.22 10.82 5.53
C LEU A 412 23.63 10.09 4.25
N ILE A 413 24.92 9.99 4.04
CA ILE A 413 25.51 9.23 2.95
C ILE A 413 26.30 8.09 3.56
N ALA A 414 26.07 6.88 3.08
CA ALA A 414 26.80 5.70 3.52
C ALA A 414 27.43 5.01 2.31
N ASN A 415 28.75 4.89 2.31
CA ASN A 415 29.48 4.07 1.36
C ASN A 415 29.51 2.63 1.90
N LEU A 416 28.55 1.83 1.46
CA LEU A 416 28.39 0.45 1.92
C LEU A 416 29.28 -0.55 1.18
N ASP A 417 30.03 -0.07 0.18
CA ASP A 417 30.95 -0.89 -0.61
C ASP A 417 32.32 -1.00 0.08
N ASP A 418 32.98 -2.14 -0.13
CA ASP A 418 34.36 -2.40 0.34
C ASP A 418 35.42 -1.64 -0.48
N LYS A 419 35.03 -0.58 -1.20
CA LYS A 419 35.89 0.21 -2.08
C LYS A 419 35.68 1.70 -1.84
N PRO A 420 36.73 2.52 -2.03
CA PRO A 420 36.56 3.97 -2.00
C PRO A 420 35.59 4.40 -3.10
N TYR A 421 34.72 5.35 -2.77
CA TYR A 421 33.78 5.95 -3.71
C TYR A 421 34.15 7.41 -3.93
N ARG A 422 34.43 7.76 -5.19
CA ARG A 422 34.61 9.15 -5.62
C ARG A 422 33.71 9.42 -6.81
N GLY A 423 32.70 10.24 -6.61
CA GLY A 423 31.67 10.43 -7.63
C GLY A 423 30.65 11.50 -7.27
N LEU A 424 29.67 11.65 -8.16
CA LEU A 424 28.54 12.54 -8.00
C LEU A 424 27.37 11.75 -7.40
N ILE A 425 26.80 12.25 -6.32
CA ILE A 425 25.57 11.73 -5.75
C ILE A 425 24.42 12.63 -6.15
N LYS A 426 23.34 12.00 -6.63
CA LYS A 426 22.02 12.62 -6.75
C LYS A 426 21.18 12.17 -5.56
N THR A 427 20.58 13.11 -4.85
CA THR A 427 19.64 12.81 -3.77
C THR A 427 18.41 13.71 -3.85
N ASP A 428 17.26 13.17 -3.47
CA ASP A 428 16.03 13.93 -3.30
C ASP A 428 15.87 14.27 -1.83
N ILE A 429 15.54 15.52 -1.53
CA ILE A 429 15.45 16.07 -0.18
C ILE A 429 14.14 16.81 0.01
N LYS A 430 13.67 16.84 1.26
CA LYS A 430 12.55 17.67 1.70
C LYS A 430 13.11 18.93 2.35
N ILE A 431 12.69 20.10 1.88
CA ILE A 431 13.08 21.39 2.48
C ILE A 431 11.87 22.16 3.02
N ASN A 432 12.13 23.12 3.91
CA ASN A 432 11.09 23.97 4.48
C ASN A 432 10.28 24.66 3.36
N PRO A 433 8.94 24.74 3.48
CA PRO A 433 8.09 25.41 2.48
C PRO A 433 8.47 26.87 2.23
N ASP A 434 9.05 27.58 3.20
CA ASP A 434 9.44 28.99 3.07
C ASP A 434 10.81 29.18 2.41
N TRP A 435 11.61 28.13 2.21
CA TRP A 435 12.93 28.26 1.59
C TRP A 435 12.82 28.52 0.08
N GLU A 436 13.49 29.58 -0.37
CA GLU A 436 13.68 29.93 -1.78
C GLU A 436 14.90 29.23 -2.39
N GLY A 437 15.84 28.80 -1.55
CA GLY A 437 17.06 28.09 -1.94
C GLY A 437 17.70 27.38 -0.75
N PHE A 438 18.55 26.40 -1.04
CA PHE A 438 19.29 25.67 -0.02
C PHE A 438 20.72 25.35 -0.48
N GLY A 439 21.60 25.16 0.49
CA GLY A 439 22.98 24.70 0.31
C GLY A 439 23.22 23.41 1.09
N LEU A 440 24.22 22.65 0.64
CA LEU A 440 24.70 21.45 1.31
C LEU A 440 26.01 21.76 2.01
N TYR A 441 26.19 21.31 3.24
CA TYR A 441 27.35 21.61 4.07
C TYR A 441 27.91 20.34 4.70
N ASP A 442 29.22 20.23 4.87
CA ASP A 442 29.82 19.11 5.58
C ASP A 442 29.71 19.25 7.11
N GLU A 443 30.27 18.29 7.86
CA GLU A 443 30.30 18.30 9.33
C GLU A 443 31.11 19.45 9.94
N ARG A 444 32.00 20.08 9.17
CA ARG A 444 32.78 21.24 9.58
C ARG A 444 32.02 22.55 9.33
N GLY A 445 30.94 22.48 8.57
CA GLY A 445 30.12 23.60 8.16
C GLY A 445 30.58 24.25 6.86
N ASP A 446 31.50 23.60 6.12
CA ASP A 446 31.96 24.08 4.82
C ASP A 446 30.92 23.73 3.75
N GLU A 447 30.60 24.69 2.85
CA GLU A 447 29.64 24.44 1.77
C GLU A 447 30.21 23.46 0.75
N LEU A 448 29.45 22.41 0.45
CA LEU A 448 29.78 21.43 -0.57
C LEU A 448 29.42 21.98 -1.96
N PRO A 449 30.30 21.82 -2.96
CA PRO A 449 29.98 22.10 -4.34
C PRO A 449 28.76 21.28 -4.76
N SER A 450 27.64 21.96 -4.99
CA SER A 450 26.37 21.31 -5.28
C SER A 450 25.56 22.08 -6.32
N ALA A 451 24.86 21.34 -7.17
CA ALA A 451 23.79 21.85 -8.02
C ALA A 451 22.47 21.39 -7.42
N SER A 452 21.55 22.33 -7.20
CA SER A 452 20.25 22.02 -6.62
C SER A 452 19.11 22.58 -7.46
N SER A 453 18.00 21.86 -7.47
CA SER A 453 16.75 22.28 -8.07
C SER A 453 15.62 22.02 -7.10
N ILE A 454 14.84 23.05 -6.79
CA ILE A 454 13.58 22.92 -6.07
C ILE A 454 12.51 22.61 -7.12
N TRP A 455 11.73 21.57 -6.90
CA TRP A 455 10.62 21.25 -7.77
C TRP A 455 9.45 22.18 -7.43
N GLU A 456 8.85 22.84 -8.43
CA GLU A 456 7.68 23.68 -8.20
C GLU A 456 6.59 22.87 -7.51
N TYR A 457 6.15 23.38 -6.36
CA TYR A 457 5.20 22.70 -5.50
C TYR A 457 3.85 23.40 -5.55
N ARG A 458 2.78 22.62 -5.74
CA ARG A 458 1.43 23.08 -5.46
C ARG A 458 1.13 22.84 -4.00
N ASP A 459 0.53 23.83 -3.34
CA ASP A 459 0.03 23.67 -1.98
C ASP A 459 -0.78 22.38 -1.86
N PHE A 460 -0.66 21.72 -0.71
CA PHE A 460 -1.29 20.42 -0.49
C PHE A 460 -2.81 20.56 -0.51
N ILE A 461 -3.31 21.59 0.18
CA ILE A 461 -4.70 22.04 0.10
C ILE A 461 -4.67 23.57 0.05
N ASP A 462 -5.35 24.18 -0.91
CA ASP A 462 -5.58 25.63 -0.94
C ASP A 462 -6.97 25.91 -1.49
N GLU A 463 -7.98 25.79 -0.61
CA GLU A 463 -9.37 25.82 -1.05
C GLU A 463 -10.35 26.37 0.00
N ARG A 464 -11.53 26.78 -0.48
CA ARG A 464 -12.67 27.09 0.38
C ARG A 464 -13.32 25.78 0.83
N ARG A 465 -13.59 25.64 2.13
CA ARG A 465 -14.29 24.48 2.70
C ARG A 465 -15.64 24.84 3.31
N PRO A 466 -16.63 23.93 3.26
CA PRO A 466 -17.85 24.07 4.04
C PRO A 466 -17.57 23.83 5.52
N ALA A 467 -18.42 24.35 6.40
CA ALA A 467 -18.22 24.30 7.86
C ALA A 467 -18.03 22.87 8.39
N HIS A 468 -18.83 21.90 7.94
CA HIS A 468 -18.73 20.52 8.41
C HIS A 468 -17.37 19.87 8.08
N ARG A 469 -16.73 20.24 6.95
CA ARG A 469 -15.38 19.76 6.60
C ARG A 469 -14.27 20.38 7.44
N MET A 470 -14.54 21.52 8.08
CA MET A 470 -13.59 22.12 9.03
C MET A 470 -13.57 21.39 10.38
N GLU A 471 -14.55 20.53 10.66
CA GLU A 471 -14.52 19.67 11.85
C GLU A 471 -13.37 18.66 11.81
N GLU A 472 -13.00 18.19 10.61
CA GLU A 472 -11.80 17.35 10.40
C GLU A 472 -10.53 18.10 10.82
N VAL A 473 -10.42 19.39 10.45
CA VAL A 473 -9.27 20.23 10.79
C VAL A 473 -9.13 20.41 12.31
N ILE A 474 -10.25 20.45 13.04
CA ILE A 474 -10.21 20.48 14.50
C ILE A 474 -9.54 19.21 15.05
N ILE A 475 -9.88 18.04 14.52
CA ILE A 475 -9.26 16.77 14.94
C ILE A 475 -7.75 16.80 14.65
N TRP A 476 -7.35 17.27 13.47
CA TRP A 476 -5.94 17.35 13.10
C TRP A 476 -5.15 18.31 13.99
N LEU A 477 -5.75 19.45 14.36
CA LEU A 477 -5.14 20.40 15.28
C LEU A 477 -5.04 19.84 16.71
N GLU A 478 -6.08 19.15 17.21
CA GLU A 478 -6.06 18.55 18.55
C GLU A 478 -4.99 17.47 18.69
N ARG A 479 -4.78 16.66 17.65
CA ARG A 479 -3.74 15.64 17.63
C ARG A 479 -2.37 16.18 17.20
N GLY A 480 -2.37 17.35 16.55
CA GLY A 480 -1.22 17.93 15.86
C GLY A 480 -0.65 17.04 14.76
N GLU A 481 -1.53 16.33 14.06
CA GLU A 481 -1.16 15.42 12.99
C GLU A 481 -2.26 15.26 11.93
N MET A 482 -1.83 14.97 10.71
CA MET A 482 -2.67 14.74 9.54
C MET A 482 -1.99 13.67 8.66
N HIS A 483 -2.67 12.58 8.35
CA HIS A 483 -2.10 11.43 7.63
C HIS A 483 -0.84 10.92 8.31
N GLU A 484 0.34 10.97 7.69
CA GLU A 484 1.63 10.65 8.34
C GLU A 484 2.49 11.90 8.61
N TYR A 485 1.87 13.07 8.66
CA TYR A 485 2.54 14.34 8.93
C TYR A 485 2.21 14.87 10.31
N LYS A 486 3.16 15.60 10.90
CA LYS A 486 2.91 16.51 12.02
C LYS A 486 2.47 17.87 11.51
N VAL A 487 1.43 18.41 12.14
CA VAL A 487 0.89 19.74 11.86
C VAL A 487 1.73 20.77 12.60
N CYS A 488 2.32 21.71 11.87
CA CYS A 488 3.22 22.75 12.38
C CYS A 488 2.83 24.13 11.89
N CYS A 489 3.39 25.17 12.54
CA CYS A 489 3.24 26.56 12.10
C CYS A 489 1.77 26.97 11.87
N VAL A 490 0.88 26.62 12.80
CA VAL A 490 -0.55 26.91 12.66
C VAL A 490 -0.80 28.42 12.78
N ASP A 491 -1.50 28.97 11.79
CA ASP A 491 -2.01 30.33 11.77
C ASP A 491 -3.52 30.31 11.53
N LEU A 492 -4.27 30.96 12.43
CA LEU A 492 -5.72 31.08 12.35
C LEU A 492 -6.08 32.55 12.29
N GLN A 493 -6.55 32.97 11.12
CA GLN A 493 -6.96 34.35 10.84
C GLN A 493 -8.49 34.41 10.74
N CYS A 494 -9.08 35.41 11.39
CA CYS A 494 -10.50 35.70 11.30
C CYS A 494 -10.69 37.14 10.81
N ASP A 495 -11.33 37.31 9.67
CA ASP A 495 -11.65 38.63 9.09
C ASP A 495 -13.13 38.72 8.77
N ALA A 496 -13.85 39.58 9.49
CA ALA A 496 -15.29 39.82 9.39
C ALA A 496 -16.16 38.55 9.39
N ASP A 497 -16.42 37.99 8.21
CA ASP A 497 -17.26 36.81 7.95
C ASP A 497 -16.46 35.61 7.39
N LYS A 498 -15.13 35.65 7.46
CA LYS A 498 -14.23 34.63 6.93
C LYS A 498 -13.25 34.14 7.98
N VAL A 499 -12.97 32.85 7.95
CA VAL A 499 -11.88 32.23 8.71
C VAL A 499 -10.92 31.57 7.74
N LYS A 500 -9.63 31.86 7.88
CA LYS A 500 -8.55 31.16 7.19
C LYS A 500 -7.73 30.40 8.21
N VAL A 501 -7.59 29.09 8.01
CA VAL A 501 -6.69 28.24 8.79
C VAL A 501 -5.54 27.86 7.86
N SER A 502 -4.31 28.13 8.30
CA SER A 502 -3.10 27.76 7.57
C SER A 502 -2.18 26.94 8.46
N PHE A 503 -1.53 25.92 7.92
CA PHE A 503 -0.47 25.19 8.62
C PHE A 503 0.44 24.44 7.65
N ASP A 504 1.60 24.05 8.17
CA ASP A 504 2.61 23.28 7.45
C ASP A 504 2.60 21.81 7.89
N LEU A 505 2.83 20.92 6.94
CA LEU A 505 2.98 19.50 7.15
C LEU A 505 4.44 19.08 7.03
N TYR A 506 4.95 18.48 8.10
CA TYR A 506 6.28 17.90 8.18
C TYR A 506 6.16 16.39 8.36
N PRO A 507 6.92 15.55 7.62
CA PRO A 507 6.83 14.10 7.79
C PRO A 507 6.99 13.73 9.26
N TYR A 508 6.22 12.76 9.74
CA TYR A 508 6.21 12.38 11.16
C TYR A 508 7.61 12.10 11.70
N GLU A 509 8.48 11.52 10.89
CA GLU A 509 9.85 11.18 11.25
C GLU A 509 10.78 12.38 11.40
N PHE A 510 10.36 13.58 10.97
CA PHE A 510 11.15 14.81 11.08
C PHE A 510 10.91 15.53 12.41
N ILE A 511 9.84 15.17 13.13
CA ILE A 511 9.46 15.87 14.37
C ILE A 511 9.26 14.83 15.47
N LYS A 512 10.29 14.66 16.30
CA LYS A 512 10.29 13.68 17.41
C LYS A 512 9.41 14.09 18.59
N ARG A 513 9.12 15.39 18.72
CA ARG A 513 8.27 15.91 19.81
C ARG A 513 6.80 15.77 19.46
N ASP A 514 5.98 15.50 20.46
CA ASP A 514 4.54 15.63 20.33
C ASP A 514 4.18 17.12 20.15
N VAL A 515 3.51 17.42 19.04
CA VAL A 515 2.98 18.74 18.73
C VAL A 515 1.47 18.61 18.74
N ALA A 516 0.77 19.58 19.35
CA ALA A 516 -0.68 19.67 19.36
C ALA A 516 -1.11 21.13 19.49
N TRP A 517 -2.28 21.46 18.96
CA TRP A 517 -2.80 22.83 18.84
C TRP A 517 -4.21 22.96 19.45
N PRO A 518 -4.40 22.59 20.73
CA PRO A 518 -5.74 22.54 21.34
C PRO A 518 -6.39 23.92 21.48
N LYS A 519 -5.60 25.00 21.55
CA LYS A 519 -6.14 26.37 21.63
C LYS A 519 -6.74 26.79 20.30
N GLU A 520 -6.02 26.55 19.22
CA GLU A 520 -6.43 26.85 17.85
C GLU A 520 -7.62 25.96 17.46
N ALA A 521 -7.60 24.68 17.84
CA ALA A 521 -8.73 23.78 17.67
C ALA A 521 -9.99 24.25 18.41
N CYS A 522 -9.84 24.70 19.66
CA CYS A 522 -10.94 25.26 20.44
C CYS A 522 -11.51 26.54 19.79
N LEU A 523 -10.64 27.45 19.36
CA LEU A 523 -11.04 28.67 18.67
C LEU A 523 -11.79 28.37 17.36
N LEU A 524 -11.27 27.46 16.54
CA LEU A 524 -11.93 27.04 15.31
C LEU A 524 -13.32 26.46 15.59
N ARG A 525 -13.45 25.63 16.64
CA ARG A 525 -14.74 25.07 17.08
C ARG A 525 -15.77 26.14 17.43
N ASP A 526 -15.35 27.19 18.14
CA ASP A 526 -16.23 28.31 18.48
C ASP A 526 -16.62 29.13 17.25
N LEU A 527 -15.69 29.31 16.31
CA LEU A 527 -15.95 30.01 15.04
C LEU A 527 -16.89 29.23 14.11
N LEU A 528 -16.87 27.89 14.13
CA LEU A 528 -17.81 27.07 13.36
C LEU A 528 -19.25 27.16 13.88
N LYS A 529 -19.45 27.51 15.15
CA LYS A 529 -20.78 27.73 15.75
C LYS A 529 -21.30 29.16 15.58
N SER A 530 -20.47 30.06 15.06
CA SER A 530 -20.80 31.48 14.95
C SER A 530 -21.57 31.75 13.65
N ASP A 531 -22.80 32.26 13.77
CA ASP A 531 -23.61 32.71 12.63
C ASP A 531 -22.98 33.87 11.83
N LYS A 532 -21.93 34.50 12.37
CA LYS A 532 -21.19 35.59 11.70
C LYS A 532 -20.28 35.08 10.59
N ILE A 533 -19.78 33.85 10.70
CA ILE A 533 -18.82 33.29 9.74
C ILE A 533 -19.58 32.62 8.60
N LYS A 534 -19.28 33.03 7.37
CA LYS A 534 -19.95 32.56 6.14
C LYS A 534 -19.03 31.77 5.22
N SER A 535 -17.72 31.84 5.45
CA SER A 535 -16.74 31.14 4.64
C SER A 535 -15.52 30.71 5.44
N TYR A 536 -15.02 29.53 5.09
CA TYR A 536 -13.83 28.93 5.69
C TYR A 536 -12.86 28.62 4.56
N PHE A 537 -11.60 28.96 4.77
CA PHE A 537 -10.50 28.67 3.86
C PHE A 537 -9.47 27.84 4.61
N LEU A 538 -8.99 26.78 3.97
CA LEU A 538 -7.93 25.94 4.48
C LEU A 538 -6.74 26.01 3.53
N HIS A 539 -5.59 26.34 4.09
CA HIS A 539 -4.32 26.43 3.37
C HIS A 539 -3.27 25.53 4.04
N VAL A 540 -3.00 24.39 3.43
CA VAL A 540 -2.05 23.39 3.93
C VAL A 540 -0.87 23.33 2.99
N ARG A 541 0.31 23.62 3.52
CA ARG A 541 1.58 23.47 2.78
C ARG A 541 2.28 22.23 3.27
N LYS A 542 3.10 21.61 2.43
CA LYS A 542 4.03 20.57 2.86
C LYS A 542 5.45 20.97 2.50
N MET A 543 6.42 20.30 3.11
CA MET A 543 7.83 20.46 2.73
C MET A 543 8.00 20.28 1.21
N LYS A 544 8.80 21.17 0.60
CA LYS A 544 9.08 21.15 -0.84
C LYS A 544 10.02 19.99 -1.16
N ASP A 545 9.74 19.30 -2.26
CA ASP A 545 10.71 18.38 -2.87
C ASP A 545 11.80 19.18 -3.57
N ALA A 546 13.04 18.77 -3.36
CA ALA A 546 14.21 19.30 -4.03
C ALA A 546 15.15 18.15 -4.42
N THR A 547 15.91 18.34 -5.48
CA THR A 547 17.01 17.43 -5.85
C THR A 547 18.32 18.16 -5.70
N ALA A 548 19.33 17.48 -5.17
CA ALA A 548 20.69 17.97 -5.11
C ALA A 548 21.66 16.97 -5.76
N PHE A 549 22.62 17.52 -6.51
CA PHE A 549 23.77 16.84 -7.06
C PHE A 549 25.02 17.39 -6.42
N PHE A 550 25.87 16.54 -5.86
CA PHE A 550 27.11 17.01 -5.23
C PHE A 550 28.17 15.92 -5.26
N ALA A 551 29.43 16.37 -5.31
CA ALA A 551 30.56 15.46 -5.33
C ALA A 551 30.88 14.98 -3.91
N VAL A 552 31.18 13.71 -3.77
CA VAL A 552 31.71 13.14 -2.53
C VAL A 552 32.92 12.28 -2.79
N ASP A 553 33.78 12.21 -1.77
CA ASP A 553 34.88 11.28 -1.68
C ASP A 553 34.72 10.53 -0.35
N MET A 554 34.52 9.22 -0.42
CA MET A 554 34.18 8.38 0.73
C MET A 554 35.08 7.17 0.80
N ASP A 555 35.64 6.93 1.98
CA ASP A 555 36.37 5.71 2.29
C ASP A 555 35.44 4.47 2.26
N PRO A 556 35.97 3.26 2.06
CA PRO A 556 35.20 2.02 2.21
C PRO A 556 34.48 1.95 3.55
N CYS A 557 33.24 1.46 3.55
CA CYS A 557 32.46 1.22 4.78
C CYS A 557 32.33 2.44 5.71
N SER A 558 32.32 3.65 5.14
CA SER A 558 32.24 4.90 5.88
C SER A 558 30.87 5.58 5.74
N THR A 559 30.60 6.53 6.64
CA THR A 559 29.40 7.39 6.58
C THR A 559 29.82 8.86 6.62
N ALA A 560 29.10 9.72 5.93
CA ALA A 560 29.24 11.17 5.98
C ALA A 560 27.89 11.83 6.22
N LYS A 561 27.85 12.88 7.04
CA LYS A 561 26.67 13.73 7.20
C LYS A 561 26.81 14.97 6.35
N VAL A 562 25.78 15.24 5.56
CA VAL A 562 25.64 16.47 4.78
C VAL A 562 24.47 17.25 5.35
N PHE A 563 24.70 18.47 5.80
CA PHE A 563 23.67 19.34 6.37
C PHE A 563 23.02 20.16 5.28
N ILE A 564 21.69 20.26 5.33
CA ILE A 564 20.90 21.10 4.45
C ILE A 564 20.61 22.40 5.21
N ARG A 565 20.98 23.54 4.63
CA ARG A 565 20.68 24.87 5.21
C ARG A 565 20.06 25.77 4.16
N GLU A 566 19.22 26.69 4.60
CA GLU A 566 18.73 27.77 3.76
C GLU A 566 19.91 28.57 3.19
N LYS A 567 19.90 28.84 1.88
CA LYS A 567 20.87 29.80 1.35
C LYS A 567 20.45 31.19 1.81
N PRO A 568 21.38 32.01 2.32
CA PRO A 568 21.07 33.41 2.59
C PRO A 568 20.47 34.02 1.31
N LYS A 569 19.42 34.84 1.44
CA LYS A 569 18.97 35.70 0.36
C LYS A 569 20.12 36.64 0.02
N HIS A 570 20.99 36.22 -0.89
CA HIS A 570 21.97 37.11 -1.47
C HIS A 570 21.22 37.97 -2.48
N ASP A 571 21.13 39.27 -2.17
CA ASP A 571 20.95 40.28 -3.19
C ASP A 571 22.05 40.09 -4.25
N GLU A 572 21.65 39.99 -5.51
CA GLU A 572 22.46 40.06 -6.75
C GLU A 572 22.82 38.75 -7.49
N ASP A 573 22.21 38.71 -8.69
CA ASP A 573 22.50 38.07 -9.99
C ASP A 573 22.65 36.54 -10.15
N PRO A 574 21.74 35.89 -10.91
CA PRO A 574 21.90 34.50 -11.31
C PRO A 574 22.90 34.42 -12.47
N ILE A 575 24.13 34.01 -12.17
CA ILE A 575 25.01 33.47 -13.21
C ILE A 575 24.50 32.08 -13.58
N CYS A 576 23.77 32.07 -14.69
CA CYS A 576 23.31 30.89 -15.39
C CYS A 576 24.51 30.14 -15.98
N VAL A 577 24.77 28.91 -15.51
CA VAL A 577 25.50 27.91 -16.30
C VAL A 577 24.83 26.55 -16.09
N ALA A 578 24.00 26.19 -17.06
CA ALA A 578 23.60 24.80 -17.27
C ALA A 578 24.63 24.14 -18.19
N GLN A 579 25.08 22.91 -17.88
CA GLN A 579 25.17 21.85 -18.90
C GLN A 579 25.55 20.45 -18.40
N ILE A 580 24.78 19.49 -18.97
CA ILE A 580 24.87 18.02 -19.10
C ILE A 580 24.61 17.19 -17.84
#